data_AF-A0A429ZKQ5-F1
#
_entry.id   AF-A0A429ZKQ5-F1
#
_cell.length_a   1.000
_cell.length_b   1.000
_cell.length_c   1.000
_cell.angle_alpha   90.00
_cell.angle_beta   90.00
_cell.angle_gamma   90.00
#
_symmetry.space_group_name_H-M   'P 1'
#
loop_
_entity.id
_entity.type
_entity.pdbx_description
1 polymer ?
#
loop_
_entity_poly.entity_id
_entity_poly.type
_entity_poly.pdbx_seq_one_letter_code
_entity_poly.pdbx_strand_id
1 'polypeptide(L)'
;MKHKMLTYYKLFDRLLNKRSIRFKMKFQNMRLSRAVFCFFIFYLLYFRRRGGQMISLDYYLNSGTTTVSNLLFKYYKKVGMTDSEMLFYLQLLQSSQQGNEFPTMDMITKHMNITNEIGYQLVQQLMTKGILAIETSRNEFGKTEDRYDLTPIYEKIENVINQEVVQTTEKIEEDKKANLFNKFEQEFGRALSPIELETIQQWLNEDKYSVELIELALREAILNQAYSLKYMDRILLNWERKNLHSKQAIQTDQKQRLKEIDEKNHTSNEEDLPEIPMYNWLNPHDK
;
A
#
# COMPACT_ATOMS: atom_id res chain seq x y z
N MET A 1 -63.09 -15.94 11.48
CA MET A 1 -62.24 -14.79 11.88
C MET A 1 -62.99 -13.47 12.10
N LYS A 2 -64.11 -13.17 11.41
CA LYS A 2 -64.88 -11.92 11.63
C LYS A 2 -65.51 -11.78 13.03
N HIS A 3 -65.83 -12.90 13.70
CA HIS A 3 -66.53 -12.88 14.99
C HIS A 3 -65.64 -12.58 16.22
N LYS A 4 -64.33 -12.85 16.15
CA LYS A 4 -63.36 -12.51 17.22
C LYS A 4 -62.93 -11.03 17.18
N MET A 5 -62.98 -10.39 16.01
CA MET A 5 -62.70 -8.96 15.83
C MET A 5 -63.74 -8.08 16.53
N LEU A 6 -65.04 -8.42 16.43
CA LEU A 6 -66.11 -7.63 17.07
C LEU A 6 -66.01 -7.59 18.61
N THR A 7 -65.48 -8.64 19.23
CA THR A 7 -65.32 -8.73 20.69
C THR A 7 -64.21 -7.79 21.19
N TYR A 8 -63.12 -7.63 20.42
CA TYR A 8 -62.05 -6.68 20.73
C TYR A 8 -62.51 -5.22 20.59
N TYR A 9 -63.35 -4.90 19.59
CA TYR A 9 -63.92 -3.55 19.43
C TYR A 9 -64.83 -3.14 20.59
N LYS A 10 -65.70 -4.02 21.07
CA LYS A 10 -66.58 -3.72 22.23
C LYS A 10 -65.82 -3.56 23.55
N LEU A 11 -64.69 -4.25 23.72
CA LEU A 11 -63.79 -4.07 24.86
C LEU A 11 -63.00 -2.76 24.78
N PHE A 12 -62.61 -2.35 23.58
CA PHE A 12 -61.89 -1.09 23.34
C PHE A 12 -62.78 0.14 23.58
N ASP A 13 -64.05 0.11 23.14
CA ASP A 13 -65.03 1.19 23.44
C ASP A 13 -65.32 1.31 24.94
N ARG A 14 -65.36 0.20 25.68
CA ARG A 14 -65.51 0.22 27.15
C ARG A 14 -64.31 0.84 27.87
N LEU A 15 -63.11 0.71 27.32
CA LEU A 15 -61.88 1.27 27.91
C LEU A 15 -61.73 2.76 27.63
N LEU A 16 -62.17 3.24 26.47
CA LEU A 16 -62.18 4.67 26.14
C LEU A 16 -63.24 5.46 26.93
N ASN A 17 -64.39 4.84 27.25
CA ASN A 17 -65.48 5.55 27.95
C ASN A 17 -65.25 5.72 29.48
N LYS A 18 -64.24 5.05 30.06
CA LYS A 18 -63.97 5.10 31.52
C LYS A 18 -62.85 6.05 31.96
N ARG A 19 -62.16 6.74 31.05
CA ARG A 19 -61.16 7.75 31.40
C ARG A 19 -61.36 9.00 30.55
N SER A 20 -62.18 9.90 31.09
CA SER A 20 -62.25 11.30 30.69
C SER A 20 -60.86 11.93 30.84
N ILE A 21 -60.06 11.86 29.78
CA ILE A 21 -58.86 12.68 29.62
C ILE A 21 -59.16 13.62 28.47
N ARG A 22 -59.51 14.84 28.84
CA ARG A 22 -59.62 16.01 27.96
C ARG A 22 -58.28 16.22 27.24
N PHE A 23 -58.11 15.60 26.07
CA PHE A 23 -57.13 16.06 25.08
C PHE A 23 -57.92 16.73 23.96
N LYS A 24 -58.19 18.03 24.15
CA LYS A 24 -58.87 18.88 23.17
C LYS A 24 -57.84 19.29 22.11
N MET A 25 -57.41 18.33 21.29
CA MET A 25 -56.53 18.59 20.15
C MET A 25 -57.42 18.92 18.94
N LYS A 26 -57.39 20.19 18.55
CA LYS A 26 -58.18 20.78 17.45
C LYS A 26 -57.61 20.29 16.10
N PHE A 27 -57.83 19.02 15.75
CA PHE A 27 -57.57 18.51 14.40
C PHE A 27 -58.81 18.77 13.53
N GLN A 28 -59.02 20.04 13.14
CA GLN A 28 -59.83 20.33 11.97
C GLN A 28 -59.01 19.94 10.74
N ASN A 29 -59.58 19.08 9.90
CA ASN A 29 -59.11 18.70 8.56
C ASN A 29 -57.93 17.70 8.46
N MET A 30 -58.11 16.50 9.01
CA MET A 30 -57.44 15.32 8.44
C MET A 30 -58.41 14.14 8.41
N ARG A 31 -58.88 13.76 7.22
CA ARG A 31 -59.64 12.51 6.98
C ARG A 31 -58.66 11.31 7.09
N LEU A 32 -58.16 11.01 8.28
CA LEU A 32 -57.48 9.75 8.55
C LEU A 32 -58.50 8.75 9.09
N SER A 33 -58.62 7.59 8.43
CA SER A 33 -59.47 6.49 8.90
C SER A 33 -59.10 6.11 10.35
N ARG A 34 -60.10 5.83 11.18
CA ARG A 34 -59.94 5.43 12.60
C ARG A 34 -58.93 4.29 12.80
N ALA A 35 -58.75 3.45 11.78
CA ALA A 35 -57.74 2.38 11.77
C ALA A 35 -56.30 2.91 11.73
N VAL A 36 -56.02 3.99 10.99
CA VAL A 36 -54.70 4.60 10.88
C VAL A 36 -54.31 5.28 12.20
N PHE A 37 -55.27 5.92 12.87
CA PHE A 37 -55.04 6.54 14.17
C PHE A 37 -54.79 5.50 15.27
N CYS A 38 -55.52 4.37 15.26
CA CYS A 38 -55.24 3.24 16.16
C CYS A 38 -53.88 2.61 15.86
N PHE A 39 -53.49 2.47 14.59
CA PHE A 39 -52.14 2.00 14.24
C PHE A 39 -51.06 2.97 14.73
N PHE A 40 -51.28 4.28 14.62
CA PHE A 40 -50.32 5.29 15.07
C PHE A 40 -50.18 5.32 16.61
N ILE A 41 -51.30 5.18 17.33
CA ILE A 41 -51.29 5.04 18.80
C ILE A 41 -50.67 3.71 19.22
N PHE A 42 -50.96 2.62 18.51
CA PHE A 42 -50.36 1.32 18.78
C PHE A 42 -48.86 1.34 18.47
N TYR A 43 -48.42 2.04 17.43
CA TYR A 43 -47.01 2.25 17.11
C TYR A 43 -46.33 3.12 18.16
N LEU A 44 -46.96 4.22 18.61
CA LEU A 44 -46.44 5.05 19.70
C LEU A 44 -46.39 4.31 21.04
N LEU A 45 -47.38 3.48 21.35
CA LEU A 45 -47.40 2.64 22.57
C LEU A 45 -46.44 1.46 22.47
N TYR A 46 -46.26 0.87 21.28
CA TYR A 46 -45.28 -0.18 21.01
C TYR A 46 -43.85 0.38 21.11
N PHE A 47 -43.60 1.57 20.57
CA PHE A 47 -42.33 2.27 20.64
C PHE A 47 -42.02 2.74 22.08
N ARG A 48 -43.03 3.20 22.83
CA ARG A 48 -42.87 3.58 24.24
C ARG A 48 -42.69 2.37 25.18
N ARG A 49 -43.18 1.18 24.81
CA ARG A 49 -43.06 -0.06 25.61
C ARG A 49 -41.76 -0.81 25.35
N ARG A 50 -41.15 -0.65 24.17
CA ARG A 50 -39.71 -0.92 23.97
C ARG A 50 -38.92 0.26 24.52
N GLY A 51 -38.78 0.29 25.84
CA GLY A 51 -37.62 0.94 26.46
C GLY A 51 -36.36 0.20 26.00
N GLY A 52 -35.94 0.44 24.76
CA GLY A 52 -34.63 0.02 24.30
C GLY A 52 -33.63 0.70 25.20
N GLN A 53 -32.79 -0.08 25.87
CA GLN A 53 -31.63 0.46 26.56
C GLN A 53 -30.78 1.15 25.50
N MET A 54 -30.94 2.46 25.35
CA MET A 54 -29.96 3.24 24.59
C MET A 54 -28.69 3.21 25.42
N ILE A 55 -27.60 2.77 24.79
CA ILE A 55 -26.25 2.90 25.35
C ILE A 55 -26.09 4.39 25.69
N SER A 56 -25.86 4.71 26.96
CA SER A 56 -25.60 6.10 27.35
C SER A 56 -24.27 6.54 26.74
N LEU A 57 -24.22 7.77 26.25
CA LEU A 57 -22.99 8.32 25.65
C LEU A 57 -21.82 8.23 26.64
N ASP A 58 -22.08 8.49 27.92
CA ASP A 58 -21.09 8.38 29.00
C ASP A 58 -20.55 6.96 29.16
N TYR A 59 -21.41 5.94 29.05
CA TYR A 59 -20.99 4.54 29.13
C TYR A 59 -20.14 4.14 27.93
N TYR A 60 -20.52 4.58 26.73
CA TYR A 60 -19.74 4.32 25.52
C TYR A 60 -18.33 4.95 25.58
N LEU A 61 -18.24 6.22 25.99
CA LEU A 61 -16.96 6.91 26.11
C LEU A 61 -16.06 6.31 27.21
N ASN A 62 -16.64 5.92 28.34
CA ASN A 62 -15.90 5.28 29.44
C ASN A 62 -15.48 3.83 29.12
N SER A 63 -16.09 3.19 28.12
CA SER A 63 -15.72 1.82 27.71
C SER A 63 -14.36 1.75 26.98
N GLY A 64 -13.82 2.89 26.59
CA GLY A 64 -12.51 2.99 25.93
C GLY A 64 -12.54 2.55 24.46
N THR A 65 -11.37 2.59 23.83
CA THR A 65 -11.18 2.16 22.45
C THR A 65 -9.86 1.40 22.34
N THR A 66 -9.84 0.32 21.56
CA THR A 66 -8.62 -0.44 21.29
C THR A 66 -7.96 0.09 20.03
N THR A 67 -6.73 0.57 20.14
CA THR A 67 -5.97 1.04 18.97
C THR A 67 -5.23 -0.14 18.34
N VAL A 68 -5.36 -0.27 17.02
CA VAL A 68 -4.77 -1.35 16.23
C VAL A 68 -4.16 -0.77 14.97
N SER A 69 -2.97 -1.22 14.60
CA SER A 69 -2.32 -0.80 13.37
C SER A 69 -3.04 -1.36 12.13
N ASN A 70 -3.24 -0.51 11.11
CA ASN A 70 -3.75 -0.93 9.81
C ASN A 70 -2.85 -1.98 9.13
N LEU A 71 -1.56 -2.04 9.50
CA LEU A 71 -0.64 -3.07 9.02
C LEU A 71 -1.09 -4.46 9.47
N LEU A 72 -1.61 -4.60 10.68
CA LEU A 72 -2.11 -5.88 11.17
C LEU A 72 -3.26 -6.38 10.28
N PHE A 73 -4.22 -5.52 9.96
CA PHE A 73 -5.34 -5.88 9.07
C PHE A 73 -4.91 -6.21 7.65
N LYS A 74 -3.85 -5.58 7.14
CA LYS A 74 -3.33 -5.85 5.81
C LYS A 74 -2.55 -7.17 5.73
N TYR A 75 -1.84 -7.53 6.81
CA TYR A 75 -0.84 -8.61 6.79
C TYR A 75 -1.20 -9.85 7.61
N TYR A 76 -2.23 -9.85 8.45
CA TYR A 76 -2.54 -11.01 9.31
C TYR A 76 -2.71 -12.32 8.54
N LYS A 77 -3.41 -12.32 7.39
CA LYS A 77 -3.54 -13.51 6.53
C LYS A 77 -2.20 -13.96 5.96
N LYS A 78 -1.35 -13.02 5.56
CA LYS A 78 -0.02 -13.32 4.98
C LYS A 78 0.94 -13.88 6.02
N VAL A 79 0.80 -13.45 7.27
CA VAL A 79 1.51 -13.99 8.44
C VAL A 79 0.99 -15.38 8.83
N GLY A 80 -0.13 -15.84 8.25
CA GLY A 80 -0.71 -17.16 8.47
C GLY A 80 -1.76 -17.21 9.58
N MET A 81 -2.34 -16.06 9.98
CA MET A 81 -3.46 -16.03 10.92
C MET A 81 -4.80 -16.32 10.24
N THR A 82 -5.64 -17.03 10.95
CA THR A 82 -7.07 -17.19 10.68
C THR A 82 -7.88 -16.04 11.26
N ASP A 83 -9.15 -15.92 10.87
CA ASP A 83 -10.02 -14.85 11.38
C ASP A 83 -10.32 -15.02 12.88
N SER A 84 -10.47 -16.27 13.32
CA SER A 84 -10.66 -16.62 14.73
C SER A 84 -9.44 -16.26 15.58
N GLU A 85 -8.24 -16.58 15.08
CA GLU A 85 -6.98 -16.22 15.75
C GLU A 85 -6.78 -14.70 15.80
N MET A 86 -7.13 -13.98 14.74
CA MET A 86 -7.04 -12.52 14.73
C MET A 86 -7.98 -11.89 15.76
N LEU A 87 -9.25 -12.34 15.81
CA LEU A 87 -10.20 -11.82 16.77
C LEU A 87 -9.77 -12.12 18.22
N PHE A 88 -9.20 -13.31 18.45
CA PHE A 88 -8.63 -13.68 19.74
C PHE A 88 -7.44 -12.78 20.12
N TYR A 89 -6.52 -12.54 19.17
CA TYR A 89 -5.39 -11.64 19.35
C TYR A 89 -5.85 -10.21 19.67
N LEU A 90 -6.90 -9.70 19.01
CA LEU A 90 -7.47 -8.39 19.31
C LEU A 90 -8.05 -8.31 20.73
N GLN A 91 -8.67 -9.39 21.22
CA GLN A 91 -9.16 -9.45 22.59
C GLN A 91 -8.02 -9.44 23.62
N LEU A 92 -6.90 -10.13 23.32
CA LEU A 92 -5.69 -10.06 24.14
C LEU A 92 -5.10 -8.65 24.14
N LEU A 93 -5.03 -8.01 22.97
CA LEU A 93 -4.53 -6.65 22.82
C LEU A 93 -5.40 -5.64 23.59
N GLN A 94 -6.73 -5.78 23.52
CA GLN A 94 -7.65 -4.98 24.32
C GLN A 94 -7.40 -5.15 25.81
N SER A 95 -7.25 -6.40 26.27
CA SER A 95 -7.02 -6.70 27.68
C SER A 95 -5.70 -6.09 28.17
N SER A 96 -4.64 -6.22 27.36
CA SER A 96 -3.33 -5.63 27.64
C SER A 96 -3.39 -4.10 27.72
N GLN A 97 -4.13 -3.43 26.82
CA GLN A 97 -4.32 -1.97 26.85
C GLN A 97 -5.14 -1.50 28.08
N GLN A 98 -5.96 -2.38 28.66
CA GLN A 98 -6.69 -2.13 29.91
C GLN A 98 -5.86 -2.43 31.17
N GLY A 99 -4.58 -2.81 31.01
CA GLY A 99 -3.69 -3.16 32.12
C GLY A 99 -3.83 -4.60 32.62
N ASN A 100 -4.61 -5.44 31.92
CA ASN A 100 -4.71 -6.86 32.20
C ASN A 100 -3.82 -7.64 31.23
N GLU A 101 -2.60 -7.90 31.65
CA GLU A 101 -1.55 -8.50 30.81
C GLU A 101 -1.64 -10.04 30.72
N PHE A 102 -2.47 -10.66 31.58
CA PHE A 102 -2.74 -12.10 31.56
C PHE A 102 -4.23 -12.41 31.86
N PRO A 103 -5.13 -12.10 30.91
CA PRO A 103 -6.55 -12.39 31.05
C PRO A 103 -6.83 -13.88 31.22
N THR A 104 -7.76 -14.20 32.12
CA THR A 104 -8.27 -15.57 32.27
C THR A 104 -9.02 -16.00 30.99
N MET A 105 -8.92 -17.28 30.65
CA MET A 105 -9.51 -17.81 29.43
C MET A 105 -11.03 -17.59 29.38
N ASP A 106 -11.72 -17.74 30.52
CA ASP A 106 -13.16 -17.51 30.66
C ASP A 106 -13.60 -16.11 30.24
N MET A 107 -12.77 -15.09 30.47
CA MET A 107 -13.08 -13.71 30.08
C MET A 107 -13.12 -13.59 28.56
N ILE A 108 -12.10 -14.14 27.88
CA ILE A 108 -11.97 -14.04 26.42
C ILE A 108 -13.02 -14.91 25.71
N THR A 109 -13.19 -16.15 26.15
CA THR A 109 -14.05 -17.14 25.49
C THR A 109 -15.52 -16.76 25.58
N LYS A 110 -15.93 -16.11 26.67
CA LYS A 110 -17.27 -15.55 26.84
C LYS A 110 -17.60 -14.46 25.82
N HIS A 111 -16.63 -13.59 25.49
CA HIS A 111 -16.83 -12.55 24.48
C HIS A 111 -16.89 -13.12 23.06
N MET A 112 -16.12 -14.18 22.79
CA MET A 112 -16.12 -14.86 21.48
C MET A 112 -17.19 -15.94 21.33
N ASN A 113 -17.92 -16.27 22.41
CA ASN A 113 -18.90 -17.36 22.47
C ASN A 113 -18.31 -18.72 22.05
N ILE A 114 -17.10 -19.03 22.53
CA ILE A 114 -16.37 -20.29 22.27
C ILE A 114 -16.14 -21.07 23.56
N THR A 115 -15.74 -22.33 23.46
CA THR A 115 -15.36 -23.13 24.63
C THR A 115 -13.91 -22.82 25.06
N ASN A 116 -13.61 -23.07 26.33
CA ASN A 116 -12.25 -22.89 26.85
C ASN A 116 -11.22 -23.77 26.15
N GLU A 117 -11.61 -24.98 25.76
CA GLU A 117 -10.76 -25.89 24.97
C GLU A 117 -10.29 -25.23 23.67
N ILE A 118 -11.21 -24.60 22.92
CA ILE A 118 -10.88 -23.88 21.69
C ILE A 118 -10.00 -22.66 22.00
N GLY A 119 -10.27 -21.95 23.10
CA GLY A 119 -9.44 -20.83 23.55
C GLY A 119 -7.98 -21.23 23.78
N TYR A 120 -7.74 -22.34 24.49
CA TYR A 120 -6.38 -22.88 24.66
C TYR A 120 -5.75 -23.35 23.35
N GLN A 121 -6.54 -23.96 22.46
CA GLN A 121 -6.06 -24.34 21.12
C GLN A 121 -5.59 -23.11 20.32
N LEU A 122 -6.34 -22.01 20.36
CA LEU A 122 -5.97 -20.76 19.68
C LEU A 122 -4.66 -20.17 20.24
N VAL A 123 -4.48 -20.19 21.57
CA VAL A 123 -3.20 -19.79 22.19
C VAL A 123 -2.05 -20.65 21.68
N GLN A 124 -2.20 -21.98 21.70
CA GLN A 124 -1.17 -22.90 21.23
C GLN A 124 -0.84 -22.71 19.75
N GLN A 125 -1.86 -22.46 18.91
CA GLN A 125 -1.66 -22.17 17.49
C GLN A 125 -0.90 -20.86 17.28
N LEU A 126 -1.25 -19.80 18.01
CA LEU A 126 -0.57 -18.51 17.96
C LEU A 126 0.88 -18.61 18.44
N MET A 127 1.16 -19.41 19.48
CA MET A 127 2.51 -19.67 19.96
C MET A 127 3.33 -20.53 18.99
N THR A 128 2.73 -21.59 18.43
CA THR A 128 3.40 -22.45 17.42
C THR A 128 3.74 -21.64 16.17
N LYS A 129 2.85 -20.72 15.80
CA LYS A 129 3.11 -19.78 14.72
C LYS A 129 4.12 -18.72 15.11
N GLY A 130 4.49 -18.51 16.38
CA GLY A 130 5.41 -17.46 16.82
C GLY A 130 4.81 -16.06 16.72
N ILE A 131 3.49 -15.93 16.88
CA ILE A 131 2.77 -14.64 16.87
C ILE A 131 2.58 -14.13 18.31
N LEU A 132 2.48 -15.06 19.25
CA LEU A 132 2.26 -14.83 20.67
C LEU A 132 3.37 -15.54 21.44
N ALA A 133 3.91 -14.90 22.46
CA ALA A 133 4.79 -15.53 23.43
C ALA A 133 4.20 -15.39 24.84
N ILE A 134 4.64 -16.26 25.75
CA ILE A 134 4.33 -16.14 27.17
C ILE A 134 5.65 -15.91 27.89
N GLU A 135 5.73 -14.77 28.58
CA GLU A 135 6.88 -14.41 29.40
C GLU A 135 6.54 -14.60 30.87
N THR A 136 7.42 -15.28 31.62
CA THR A 136 7.31 -15.37 33.07
C THR A 136 8.25 -14.35 33.69
N SER A 137 7.68 -13.37 34.37
CA SER A 137 8.44 -12.35 35.11
C SER A 137 8.28 -12.53 36.61
N ARG A 138 9.27 -12.08 37.38
CA ARG A 138 9.19 -12.05 38.84
C ARG A 138 8.82 -10.64 39.26
N ASN A 139 7.64 -10.48 39.86
CA ASN A 139 7.20 -9.19 40.36
C ASN A 139 8.06 -8.72 41.53
N GLU A 140 7.94 -7.43 41.87
CA GLU A 140 8.65 -6.79 43.00
C GLU A 140 8.47 -7.53 44.34
N PHE A 141 7.39 -8.31 44.47
CA PHE A 141 7.07 -9.13 45.65
C PHE A 141 7.63 -10.57 45.60
N GLY A 142 8.50 -10.89 44.64
CA GLY A 142 9.14 -12.21 44.51
C GLY A 142 8.24 -13.32 43.94
N LYS A 143 7.00 -13.02 43.59
CA LYS A 143 6.04 -13.94 42.96
C LYS A 143 6.28 -13.99 41.44
N THR A 144 6.24 -15.20 40.88
CA THR A 144 6.27 -15.42 39.43
C THR A 144 4.89 -15.15 38.85
N GLU A 145 4.83 -14.28 37.84
CA GLU A 145 3.62 -13.98 37.08
C GLU A 145 3.88 -14.13 35.59
N ASP A 146 2.96 -14.82 34.92
CA ASP A 146 2.99 -15.03 33.48
C ASP A 146 2.27 -13.87 32.79
N ARG A 147 2.78 -13.47 31.63
CA ARG A 147 2.24 -12.40 30.78
C ARG A 147 2.22 -12.85 29.32
N TYR A 148 1.19 -12.44 28.59
CA TYR A 148 1.20 -12.56 27.12
C TYR A 148 2.03 -11.45 26.50
N ASP A 149 3.03 -11.84 25.71
CA ASP A 149 3.79 -10.95 24.86
C ASP A 149 3.27 -11.00 23.41
N LEU A 150 2.87 -9.83 22.92
CA LEU A 150 2.30 -9.60 21.59
C LEU A 150 3.34 -9.02 20.62
N THR A 151 4.59 -8.89 21.03
CA THR A 151 5.70 -8.36 20.22
C THR A 151 6.10 -9.25 19.02
N PRO A 152 6.07 -10.60 19.09
CA PRO A 152 6.59 -11.46 18.01
C PRO A 152 5.91 -11.27 16.65
N ILE A 153 4.68 -10.76 16.63
CA ILE A 153 3.95 -10.46 15.41
C ILE A 153 4.62 -9.38 14.55
N TYR A 154 5.33 -8.42 15.16
CA TYR A 154 5.93 -7.29 14.45
C TYR A 154 7.07 -7.78 13.56
N GLU A 155 7.95 -8.63 14.10
CA GLU A 155 9.04 -9.25 13.35
C GLU A 155 8.51 -10.05 12.15
N LYS A 156 7.38 -10.74 12.32
CA LYS A 156 6.74 -11.47 11.22
C LYS A 156 6.19 -10.57 10.13
N ILE A 157 5.51 -9.49 10.52
CA ILE A 157 4.99 -8.53 9.55
C ILE A 157 6.16 -7.88 8.79
N GLU A 158 7.23 -7.52 9.49
CA GLU A 158 8.45 -6.97 8.88
C GLU A 158 9.05 -7.95 7.86
N ASN A 159 9.20 -9.22 8.21
CA ASN A 159 9.70 -10.25 7.31
C ASN A 159 8.85 -10.38 6.03
N VAL A 160 7.52 -10.36 6.16
CA VAL A 160 6.61 -10.42 5.01
C VAL A 160 6.72 -9.16 4.14
N ILE A 161 6.84 -7.98 4.76
CA ILE A 161 7.03 -6.72 4.02
C ILE A 161 8.35 -6.75 3.25
N ASN A 162 9.43 -7.18 3.89
CA ASN A 162 10.75 -7.27 3.26
C ASN A 162 10.74 -8.24 2.08
N GLN A 163 10.06 -9.38 2.21
CA GLN A 163 9.86 -10.33 1.10
C GLN A 163 9.07 -9.71 -0.05
N GLU A 164 7.99 -8.96 0.23
CA GLU A 164 7.22 -8.26 -0.80
C GLU A 164 8.04 -7.21 -1.53
N VAL A 165 8.85 -6.45 -0.79
CA VAL A 165 9.75 -5.45 -1.37
C VAL A 165 10.74 -6.12 -2.31
N VAL A 166 11.41 -7.18 -1.87
CA VAL A 166 12.38 -7.93 -2.71
C VAL A 166 11.71 -8.47 -3.98
N GLN A 167 10.57 -9.14 -3.85
CA GLN A 167 9.84 -9.67 -5.02
C GLN A 167 9.37 -8.56 -5.97
N THR A 168 9.00 -7.40 -5.44
CA THR A 168 8.57 -6.26 -6.26
C THR A 168 9.77 -5.63 -6.96
N THR A 169 10.91 -5.49 -6.29
CA THR A 169 12.13 -4.96 -6.91
C THR A 169 12.65 -5.89 -8.00
N GLU A 170 12.65 -7.21 -7.78
CA GLU A 170 13.05 -8.19 -8.79
C GLU A 170 12.16 -8.11 -10.03
N LYS A 171 10.83 -8.05 -9.85
CA LYS A 171 9.88 -7.88 -10.96
C LYS A 171 10.09 -6.56 -11.72
N ILE A 172 10.31 -5.46 -11.00
CA ILE A 172 10.58 -4.16 -11.62
C ILE A 172 11.88 -4.23 -12.44
N GLU A 173 12.91 -4.91 -11.95
CA GLU A 173 14.16 -5.10 -12.67
C GLU A 173 13.98 -6.00 -13.91
N GLU A 174 13.24 -7.10 -13.80
CA GLU A 174 12.87 -7.94 -14.93
C GLU A 174 12.09 -7.17 -16.00
N ASP A 175 11.10 -6.38 -15.60
CA ASP A 175 10.32 -5.52 -16.49
C ASP A 175 11.20 -4.47 -17.17
N LYS A 176 12.16 -3.88 -16.44
CA LYS A 176 13.14 -2.94 -17.02
C LYS A 176 14.04 -3.63 -18.05
N LYS A 177 14.53 -4.83 -17.76
CA LYS A 177 15.35 -5.63 -18.70
C LYS A 177 14.53 -6.01 -19.94
N ALA A 178 13.30 -6.47 -19.78
CA ALA A 178 12.40 -6.78 -20.89
C ALA A 178 12.15 -5.55 -21.78
N ASN A 179 11.87 -4.41 -21.16
CA ASN A 179 11.71 -3.14 -21.88
C ASN A 179 12.98 -2.70 -22.61
N LEU A 180 14.17 -2.99 -22.05
CA LEU A 180 15.44 -2.73 -22.72
C LEU A 180 15.54 -3.54 -24.03
N PHE A 181 15.32 -4.86 -23.97
CA PHE A 181 15.38 -5.71 -25.17
C PHE A 181 14.38 -5.25 -26.24
N ASN A 182 13.14 -4.91 -25.84
CA ASN A 182 12.13 -4.39 -26.76
C ASN A 182 12.59 -3.09 -27.45
N LYS A 183 13.26 -2.19 -26.73
CA LYS A 183 13.84 -0.96 -27.32
C LYS A 183 14.91 -1.28 -28.35
N PHE A 184 15.81 -2.22 -28.05
CA PHE A 184 16.83 -2.64 -29.02
C PHE A 184 16.22 -3.21 -30.31
N GLU A 185 15.21 -4.08 -30.19
CA GLU A 185 14.53 -4.66 -31.35
C GLU A 185 13.80 -3.61 -32.19
N GLN A 186 13.15 -2.64 -31.52
CA GLN A 186 12.47 -1.54 -32.18
C GLN A 186 13.44 -0.64 -32.96
N GLU A 187 14.56 -0.24 -32.34
CA GLU A 187 15.54 0.64 -32.97
C GLU A 187 16.35 -0.06 -34.07
N PHE A 188 16.58 -1.37 -33.94
CA PHE A 188 17.26 -2.16 -34.98
C PHE A 188 16.31 -2.60 -36.11
N GLY A 189 15.00 -2.51 -35.89
CA GLY A 189 13.97 -2.92 -36.84
C GLY A 189 13.92 -4.43 -37.10
N ARG A 190 14.50 -5.24 -36.20
CA ARG A 190 14.54 -6.71 -36.27
C ARG A 190 14.68 -7.31 -34.88
N ALA A 191 14.36 -8.60 -34.76
CA ALA A 191 14.64 -9.37 -33.56
C ALA A 191 16.16 -9.47 -33.32
N LEU A 192 16.54 -9.52 -32.04
CA LEU A 192 17.94 -9.71 -31.65
C LEU A 192 18.40 -11.16 -31.89
N SER A 193 19.63 -11.30 -32.37
CA SER A 193 20.29 -12.60 -32.46
C SER A 193 20.60 -13.14 -31.04
N PRO A 194 20.68 -14.47 -30.84
CA PRO A 194 21.11 -15.05 -29.57
C PRO A 194 22.42 -14.47 -29.04
N ILE A 195 23.39 -14.22 -29.93
CA ILE A 195 24.69 -13.62 -29.58
C ILE A 195 24.53 -12.17 -29.10
N GLU A 196 23.59 -11.43 -29.70
CA GLU A 196 23.30 -10.05 -29.33
C GLU A 196 22.62 -9.97 -27.95
N LEU A 197 21.69 -10.89 -27.68
CA LEU A 197 21.07 -11.03 -26.36
C LEU A 197 22.11 -11.36 -25.29
N GLU A 198 23.01 -12.31 -25.56
CA GLU A 198 24.09 -12.68 -24.65
C GLU A 198 25.01 -11.48 -24.35
N THR A 199 25.37 -10.70 -25.37
CA THR A 199 26.20 -9.49 -25.19
C THR A 199 25.51 -8.47 -24.28
N ILE A 200 24.21 -8.22 -24.46
CA ILE A 200 23.45 -7.29 -23.61
C ILE A 200 23.33 -7.85 -22.18
N GLN A 201 23.21 -9.18 -22.03
CA GLN A 201 23.20 -9.84 -20.72
C GLN A 201 24.56 -9.73 -20.01
N GLN A 202 25.68 -9.81 -20.73
CA GLN A 202 27.02 -9.59 -20.19
C GLN A 202 27.14 -8.18 -19.61
N TRP A 203 26.71 -7.15 -20.35
CA TRP A 203 26.70 -5.77 -19.86
C TRP A 203 25.89 -5.60 -18.56
N LEU A 204 24.76 -6.29 -18.42
CA LEU A 204 23.90 -6.20 -17.25
C LEU A 204 24.42 -7.00 -16.04
N ASN A 205 24.95 -8.19 -16.28
CA ASN A 205 25.25 -9.15 -15.22
C ASN A 205 26.73 -9.17 -14.83
N GLU A 206 27.64 -9.09 -15.80
CA GLU A 206 29.09 -9.16 -15.59
C GLU A 206 29.66 -7.75 -15.34
N ASP A 207 29.42 -6.82 -16.27
CA ASP A 207 29.91 -5.44 -16.18
C ASP A 207 29.09 -4.57 -15.23
N LYS A 208 27.90 -5.06 -14.81
CA LYS A 208 26.97 -4.39 -13.88
C LYS A 208 26.58 -2.98 -14.33
N TYR A 209 26.50 -2.75 -15.64
CA TYR A 209 25.97 -1.50 -16.17
C TYR A 209 24.48 -1.38 -15.87
N SER A 210 24.03 -0.18 -15.50
CA SER A 210 22.61 0.07 -15.28
C SER A 210 21.85 0.05 -16.61
N VAL A 211 20.59 -0.37 -16.59
CA VAL A 211 19.71 -0.37 -17.78
C VAL A 211 19.67 1.02 -18.43
N GLU A 212 19.61 2.08 -17.61
CA GLU A 212 19.60 3.46 -18.10
C GLU A 212 20.87 3.84 -18.85
N LEU A 213 22.03 3.33 -18.44
CA LEU A 213 23.31 3.57 -19.09
C LEU A 213 23.34 2.94 -20.49
N ILE A 214 22.87 1.70 -20.59
CA ILE A 214 22.80 0.96 -21.85
C ILE A 214 21.82 1.65 -22.81
N GLU A 215 20.68 2.14 -22.32
CA GLU A 215 19.74 2.92 -23.14
C GLU A 215 20.35 4.21 -23.69
N LEU A 216 21.20 4.90 -22.91
CA LEU A 216 21.91 6.08 -23.38
C LEU A 216 22.96 5.72 -24.44
N ALA A 217 23.69 4.62 -24.26
CA ALA A 217 24.65 4.14 -25.26
C ALA A 217 23.95 3.77 -26.57
N LEU A 218 22.77 3.14 -26.50
CA LEU A 218 21.93 2.86 -27.65
C LEU A 218 21.53 4.16 -28.37
N ARG A 219 21.06 5.17 -27.63
CA ARG A 219 20.72 6.47 -28.22
C ARG A 219 21.92 7.14 -28.89
N GLU A 220 23.08 7.11 -28.26
CA GLU A 220 24.32 7.67 -28.82
C GLU A 220 24.74 6.93 -30.10
N ALA A 221 24.59 5.62 -30.14
CA ALA A 221 24.85 4.81 -31.32
C ALA A 221 23.91 5.15 -32.48
N ILE A 222 22.62 5.35 -32.20
CA ILE A 222 21.62 5.77 -33.19
C ILE A 222 21.96 7.15 -33.74
N LEU A 223 22.32 8.11 -32.88
CA LEU A 223 22.71 9.48 -33.30
C LEU A 223 23.93 9.47 -34.21
N ASN A 224 24.89 8.59 -33.94
CA ASN A 224 26.08 8.40 -34.78
C ASN A 224 25.86 7.45 -35.96
N GLN A 225 24.61 7.02 -36.21
CA GLN A 225 24.23 6.08 -37.28
C GLN A 225 25.00 4.74 -37.26
N ALA A 226 25.48 4.35 -36.07
CA ALA A 226 26.35 3.20 -35.86
C ALA A 226 25.61 2.10 -35.06
N TYR A 227 24.66 1.42 -35.71
CA TYR A 227 23.80 0.37 -35.13
C TYR A 227 24.55 -0.96 -34.92
N SER A 228 25.58 -0.96 -34.08
CA SER A 228 26.38 -2.15 -33.77
C SER A 228 26.60 -2.27 -32.27
N LEU A 229 26.35 -3.44 -31.68
CA LEU A 229 26.69 -3.72 -30.28
C LEU A 229 28.16 -3.45 -29.98
N LYS A 230 29.07 -3.73 -30.93
CA LYS A 230 30.51 -3.44 -30.80
C LYS A 230 30.82 -1.95 -30.70
N TYR A 231 29.97 -1.08 -31.25
CA TYR A 231 30.14 0.35 -31.13
C TYR A 231 29.66 0.84 -29.76
N MET A 232 28.50 0.35 -29.32
CA MET A 232 27.98 0.62 -27.97
C MET A 232 28.94 0.14 -26.88
N ASP A 233 29.58 -1.01 -27.06
CA ASP A 233 30.60 -1.52 -26.15
C ASP A 233 31.75 -0.51 -25.94
N ARG A 234 32.23 0.10 -27.03
CA ARG A 234 33.26 1.16 -26.96
C ARG A 234 32.77 2.41 -26.26
N ILE A 235 31.50 2.78 -26.44
CA ILE A 235 30.88 3.92 -25.75
C ILE A 235 30.86 3.65 -24.24
N LEU A 236 30.35 2.48 -23.85
CA LEU A 236 30.26 2.04 -22.45
C LEU A 236 31.65 2.00 -21.80
N LEU A 237 32.63 1.37 -22.44
CA LEU A 237 34.03 1.34 -21.97
C LEU A 237 34.65 2.73 -21.84
N ASN A 238 34.33 3.66 -22.73
CA ASN A 238 34.82 5.04 -22.64
C ASN A 238 34.20 5.77 -21.43
N TRP A 239 32.89 5.60 -21.21
CA TRP A 239 32.22 6.15 -20.04
C TRP A 239 32.73 5.56 -18.73
N GLU A 240 32.99 4.26 -18.69
CA GLU A 240 33.61 3.60 -17.53
C GLU A 240 35.01 4.14 -17.24
N ARG A 241 35.87 4.31 -18.26
CA ARG A 241 37.19 4.93 -18.09
C ARG A 241 37.12 6.36 -17.55
N LYS A 242 36.02 7.07 -17.81
CA LYS A 242 35.75 8.41 -17.29
C LYS A 242 35.03 8.41 -15.94
N ASN A 243 34.76 7.24 -15.34
CA ASN A 243 33.98 7.05 -14.12
C ASN A 243 32.54 7.64 -14.22
N LEU A 244 31.95 7.63 -15.42
CA LEU A 244 30.62 8.17 -15.67
C LEU A 244 29.56 7.07 -15.52
N HIS A 245 29.10 6.84 -14.29
CA HIS A 245 28.13 5.79 -13.97
C HIS A 245 26.68 6.29 -13.87
N SER A 246 26.46 7.60 -13.84
CA SER A 246 25.13 8.21 -13.70
C SER A 246 24.71 8.91 -15.00
N LYS A 247 23.42 8.77 -15.35
CA LYS A 247 22.79 9.50 -16.45
C LYS A 247 23.05 11.00 -16.41
N GLN A 248 23.03 11.59 -15.21
CA GLN A 248 23.30 13.02 -15.03
C GLN A 248 24.75 13.37 -15.39
N ALA A 249 25.70 12.53 -14.97
CA ALA A 249 27.12 12.73 -15.25
C ALA A 249 27.43 12.65 -16.77
N ILE A 250 26.75 11.74 -17.47
CA ILE A 250 26.91 11.59 -18.93
C ILE A 250 26.31 12.79 -19.66
N GLN A 251 25.14 13.26 -19.24
CA GLN A 251 24.54 14.47 -19.82
C GLN A 251 25.42 15.71 -19.60
N THR A 252 26.10 15.81 -18.46
CA THR A 252 27.07 16.90 -18.23
C THR A 252 28.31 16.76 -19.10
N ASP A 253 28.90 15.56 -19.25
CA ASP A 253 30.03 15.32 -20.16
C ASP A 253 29.65 15.63 -21.61
N GLN A 254 28.47 15.19 -22.07
CA GLN A 254 27.95 15.50 -23.41
C GLN A 254 27.82 17.02 -23.63
N LYS A 255 27.25 17.75 -22.68
CA LYS A 255 27.14 19.22 -22.76
C LYS A 255 28.50 19.91 -22.78
N GLN A 256 29.47 19.40 -22.03
CA GLN A 256 30.83 19.94 -22.02
C GLN A 256 31.52 19.73 -23.37
N ARG A 257 31.44 18.54 -23.95
CA ARG A 257 32.01 18.26 -25.28
C ARG A 257 31.45 19.17 -26.36
N LEU A 258 30.13 19.41 -26.35
CA LEU A 258 29.50 20.32 -27.32
C LEU A 258 30.08 21.74 -27.22
N LYS A 259 30.26 22.25 -25.99
CA LYS A 259 30.90 23.56 -25.77
C LYS A 259 32.35 23.60 -26.25
N GLU A 260 33.13 22.55 -25.97
CA GLU A 260 34.52 22.45 -26.42
C GLU A 260 34.64 22.41 -27.96
N ILE A 261 33.67 21.79 -28.64
CA ILE A 261 33.61 21.77 -30.11
C ILE A 261 33.27 23.17 -30.65
N ASP A 262 32.29 23.85 -30.05
CA ASP A 262 31.91 25.21 -30.44
C ASP A 262 33.07 26.21 -30.24
N GLU A 263 33.80 26.11 -29.12
CA GLU A 263 34.98 26.92 -28.83
C GLU A 263 36.12 26.66 -29.81
N LYS A 264 36.41 25.40 -30.15
CA LYS A 264 37.44 25.05 -31.14
C LYS A 264 37.12 25.56 -32.54
N ASN A 265 35.87 25.42 -32.97
CA ASN A 265 35.41 25.90 -34.27
C ASN A 265 35.48 27.44 -34.39
N HIS A 266 35.35 28.17 -33.28
CA HIS A 266 35.58 29.62 -33.26
C HIS A 266 37.07 29.97 -33.41
N THR A 267 37.97 29.25 -32.72
CA THR A 267 39.42 29.54 -32.81
C THR A 267 40.07 29.16 -34.15
N SER A 268 39.59 28.11 -34.84
CA SER A 268 40.16 27.69 -36.14
C SER A 268 39.73 28.55 -37.34
N ASN A 269 38.77 29.47 -37.16
CA ASN A 269 38.41 30.46 -38.18
C ASN A 269 39.28 31.73 -38.12
N GLU A 270 40.16 31.85 -37.11
CA GLU A 270 41.09 32.96 -36.90
C GLU A 270 42.58 32.52 -37.04
N GLU A 271 42.87 31.45 -37.78
CA GLU A 271 44.25 31.19 -38.22
C GLU A 271 44.52 31.96 -39.52
N ASP A 272 45.38 32.99 -39.44
CA ASP A 272 45.92 33.73 -40.60
C ASP A 272 46.48 32.75 -41.63
N LEU A 273 45.72 32.51 -42.70
CA LEU A 273 46.19 31.81 -43.88
C LEU A 273 47.47 32.50 -44.37
N PRO A 274 48.58 31.80 -44.63
CA PRO A 274 49.77 32.45 -45.16
C PRO A 274 49.43 33.14 -46.49
N GLU A 275 49.71 34.44 -46.59
CA GLU A 275 49.53 35.20 -47.83
C GLU A 275 50.27 34.50 -48.97
N ILE A 276 49.53 33.87 -49.87
CA ILE A 276 50.09 33.34 -51.11
C ILE A 276 50.37 34.57 -51.98
N PRO A 277 51.64 34.91 -52.27
CA PRO A 277 51.93 36.05 -53.12
C PRO A 277 51.33 35.78 -54.51
N MET A 278 50.34 36.57 -54.88
CA MET A 278 49.70 36.50 -56.19
C MET A 278 50.68 37.08 -57.23
N TYR A 279 51.62 36.27 -57.69
CA TYR A 279 52.46 36.63 -58.83
C TYR A 279 51.60 36.61 -60.09
N ASN A 280 51.20 37.79 -60.56
CA ASN A 280 50.46 37.93 -61.81
C ASN A 280 51.40 37.70 -63.00
N TRP A 281 51.52 36.44 -63.41
CA TRP A 281 52.40 36.02 -64.51
C TRP A 281 52.05 36.62 -65.88
N LEU A 282 50.88 37.26 -66.01
CA LEU A 282 50.39 37.84 -67.25
C LEU A 282 50.88 39.27 -67.53
N ASN A 283 51.46 39.98 -66.55
CA ASN A 283 52.01 41.33 -66.74
C ASN A 283 53.20 41.59 -65.80
N PRO A 284 54.45 41.35 -66.23
CA PRO A 284 55.64 41.48 -65.38
C PRO A 284 56.10 42.92 -65.08
N HIS A 285 55.31 43.95 -65.40
CA HIS A 285 55.75 45.36 -65.32
C HIS A 285 54.94 46.31 -64.44
N ASP A 286 53.91 45.85 -63.74
CA ASP A 286 53.26 46.69 -62.74
C ASP A 286 53.92 46.44 -61.37
N LYS A 287 54.63 47.46 -60.86
CA LYS A 287 55.20 47.50 -59.50
C LYS A 287 54.29 48.28 -58.57
#